data_AF-A0A977L9H8-F1
#
_entry.id   AF-A0A977L9H8-F1
#
_cell.length_a   1.000
_cell.length_b   1.000
_cell.length_c   1.000
_cell.angle_alpha   90.00
_cell.angle_beta   90.00
_cell.angle_gamma   90.00
#
_symmetry.space_group_name_H-M   'P 1'
#
loop_
_entity.id
_entity.type
_entity.pdbx_description
1 polymer ?
#
loop_
_entity_poly.entity_id
_entity_poly.type
_entity_poly.pdbx_seq_one_letter_code
_entity_poly.pdbx_strand_id
1 'polypeptide(L)'
;MNHIQLKESIIAEYLSTGLSFRKLGSKYGVNFRNVHRWVMQYQGRMNKSAINKRTKAIADLAKEALPTDVKQLQSELRKARLLNEVLTEVINIAEEELGLPIRKKSGTK
;
A
#
# COMPACT_ATOMS: atom_id res chain seq x y z
N MET A 1 4.21 -23.14 19.56
CA MET A 1 3.83 -23.70 18.24
C MET A 1 3.33 -22.57 17.37
N ASN A 2 3.99 -22.25 16.25
CA ASN A 2 3.54 -21.16 15.40
C ASN A 2 2.15 -21.47 14.82
N HIS A 3 1.26 -20.49 14.75
CA HIS A 3 -0.10 -20.66 14.25
C HIS A 3 -0.17 -21.13 12.78
N ILE A 4 0.91 -20.95 12.02
CA ILE A 4 1.04 -21.40 10.62
C ILE A 4 1.29 -22.91 10.58
N GLN A 5 2.27 -23.39 11.36
CA GLN A 5 2.61 -24.81 11.47
C GLN A 5 1.44 -25.66 12.01
N LEU A 6 0.64 -25.09 12.93
CA LEU A 6 -0.56 -25.74 13.44
C LEU A 6 -1.60 -25.98 12.33
N LYS A 7 -1.78 -25.04 11.41
CA LYS A 7 -2.74 -25.19 10.31
C LYS A 7 -2.29 -26.26 9.33
N GLU A 8 -1.01 -26.25 8.97
CA GLU A 8 -0.43 -27.21 8.02
C GLU A 8 -0.52 -28.64 8.54
N SER A 9 -0.21 -28.85 9.82
CA SER A 9 -0.34 -30.18 10.45
C SER A 9 -1.78 -30.69 10.46
N ILE A 10 -2.77 -29.83 10.76
CA ILE A 10 -4.19 -30.19 10.72
C ILE A 10 -4.64 -30.56 9.29
N ILE A 11 -4.19 -29.80 8.28
CA ILE A 11 -4.53 -30.07 6.87
C ILE A 11 -3.87 -31.37 6.40
N ALA A 12 -2.61 -31.60 6.75
CA ALA A 12 -1.89 -32.82 6.41
C ALA A 12 -2.55 -34.06 7.04
N GLU A 13 -2.95 -33.99 8.31
CA GLU A 13 -3.66 -35.08 8.99
C GLU A 13 -5.05 -35.35 8.38
N TYR A 14 -5.76 -34.30 7.98
CA TYR A 14 -7.03 -34.43 7.28
C TYR A 14 -6.87 -35.21 5.95
N LEU A 15 -5.84 -34.87 5.17
CA LEU A 15 -5.57 -35.51 3.88
C LEU A 15 -5.09 -36.95 4.02
N SER A 16 -4.35 -37.28 5.10
CA SER A 16 -3.83 -38.62 5.32
C SER A 16 -4.86 -39.58 5.94
N THR A 17 -5.70 -39.10 6.86
CA THR A 17 -6.52 -39.97 7.72
C THR A 17 -8.01 -39.91 7.40
N GLY A 18 -8.48 -38.92 6.63
CA GLY A 18 -9.90 -38.76 6.27
C GLY A 18 -10.82 -38.49 7.47
N LEU A 19 -10.27 -38.04 8.59
CA LEU A 19 -11.04 -37.75 9.81
C LEU A 19 -11.97 -36.55 9.61
N SER A 20 -13.13 -36.58 10.27
CA SER A 20 -14.06 -35.45 10.20
C SER A 20 -13.48 -34.19 10.89
N PHE A 21 -13.89 -33.02 10.41
CA PHE A 21 -13.46 -31.73 10.95
C PHE A 21 -13.71 -31.56 12.45
N ARG A 22 -14.74 -32.22 13.00
CA ARG A 22 -15.04 -32.22 14.44
C ARG A 22 -13.97 -32.97 15.25
N LYS A 23 -13.55 -34.15 14.77
CA LYS A 23 -12.53 -34.96 15.44
C LYS A 23 -11.18 -34.25 15.44
N LEU A 24 -10.80 -33.65 14.30
CA LEU A 24 -9.58 -32.83 14.19
C LEU A 24 -9.66 -31.60 15.10
N GLY A 25 -10.80 -30.92 15.15
CA GLY A 25 -11.00 -29.79 16.05
C GLY A 25 -10.81 -30.16 17.53
N SER A 26 -11.38 -31.27 17.99
CA SER A 26 -11.20 -31.78 19.35
C SER A 26 -9.75 -32.18 19.65
N LYS A 27 -9.05 -32.81 18.69
CA LYS A 27 -7.65 -33.24 18.85
C LYS A 27 -6.69 -32.07 19.02
N TYR A 28 -6.90 -31.01 18.25
CA TYR A 28 -6.02 -29.83 18.22
C TYR A 28 -6.51 -28.66 19.08
N GLY A 29 -7.65 -28.79 19.77
CA GLY A 29 -8.25 -27.71 20.56
C GLY A 29 -8.77 -26.53 19.72
N VAL A 30 -9.06 -26.76 18.45
CA VAL A 30 -9.49 -25.72 17.50
C VAL A 30 -10.95 -25.91 17.13
N ASN A 31 -11.71 -24.81 17.02
CA ASN A 31 -13.09 -24.88 16.57
C ASN A 31 -13.18 -25.52 15.16
N PHE A 32 -14.06 -26.52 15.01
CA PHE A 32 -14.26 -27.25 13.75
C PHE A 32 -14.55 -26.33 12.55
N ARG A 33 -15.16 -25.16 12.76
CA ARG A 33 -15.39 -24.16 11.70
C ARG A 33 -14.10 -23.58 11.14
N ASN A 34 -13.08 -23.40 11.98
CA ASN A 34 -11.77 -22.92 11.56
C ASN A 34 -11.03 -24.00 10.77
N VAL A 35 -11.09 -25.25 11.23
CA VAL A 35 -10.53 -26.40 10.51
C VAL A 35 -11.17 -26.53 9.12
N HIS A 36 -12.51 -26.51 9.05
CA HIS A 36 -13.23 -26.53 7.77
C HIS A 36 -12.82 -25.37 6.85
N ARG A 37 -12.70 -24.15 7.38
CA ARG A 37 -12.25 -22.99 6.61
C ARG A 37 -10.84 -23.17 6.05
N TRP A 38 -9.89 -23.66 6.85
CA TRP A 38 -8.51 -23.88 6.40
C TRP A 38 -8.42 -24.95 5.33
N VAL A 39 -9.14 -26.05 5.49
CA VAL A 39 -9.19 -27.12 4.48
C VAL A 39 -9.85 -26.63 3.19
N MET A 40 -10.95 -25.88 3.28
CA MET A 40 -11.61 -25.32 2.08
C MET A 40 -10.76 -24.25 1.37
N GLN A 41 -9.96 -23.49 2.14
CA GLN A 41 -8.99 -22.54 1.59
C GLN A 41 -7.85 -23.27 0.88
N TYR A 42 -7.35 -24.36 1.47
CA TYR A 42 -6.31 -25.21 0.87
C TYR A 42 -6.81 -25.90 -0.41
N GLN A 43 -8.03 -26.42 -0.41
CA GLN A 43 -8.65 -27.06 -1.58
C GLN A 43 -9.08 -26.06 -2.68
N GLY A 44 -8.84 -24.76 -2.50
CA GLY A 44 -9.23 -23.74 -3.48
C GLY A 44 -10.74 -23.55 -3.65
N ARG A 45 -11.57 -24.15 -2.79
CA ARG A 45 -13.04 -24.11 -2.85
C ARG A 45 -13.65 -22.90 -2.15
N MET A 46 -12.87 -22.13 -1.40
CA MET A 46 -13.34 -20.83 -0.90
C MET A 46 -13.42 -19.83 -2.05
N ASN A 47 -14.65 -19.46 -2.41
CA ASN A 47 -14.95 -18.41 -3.39
C ASN A 47 -14.05 -17.18 -3.18
N LYS A 48 -13.21 -16.90 -4.20
CA LYS A 48 -12.33 -15.71 -4.31
C LYS A 48 -13.05 -14.38 -4.06
N SER A 49 -14.39 -14.39 -4.11
CA SER A 49 -15.29 -13.26 -3.82
C SER A 49 -15.10 -12.64 -2.43
N ALA A 50 -14.85 -13.43 -1.37
CA ALA A 50 -14.72 -12.87 -0.02
C ALA A 50 -13.37 -12.16 0.23
N ILE A 51 -12.30 -12.59 -0.46
CA ILE A 51 -10.98 -11.97 -0.40
C ILE A 51 -11.02 -10.63 -1.16
N ASN A 52 -11.65 -10.62 -2.34
CA ASN A 52 -11.81 -9.41 -3.16
C ASN A 52 -12.62 -8.31 -2.44
N LYS A 53 -13.60 -8.66 -1.61
CA LYS A 53 -14.41 -7.65 -0.90
C LYS A 53 -13.63 -6.92 0.20
N ARG A 54 -12.68 -7.60 0.86
CA ARG A 54 -11.81 -6.98 1.87
C ARG A 54 -10.70 -6.13 1.25
N THR A 55 -10.11 -6.57 0.14
CA THR A 55 -9.10 -5.77 -0.56
C THR A 55 -9.69 -4.51 -1.19
N LYS A 56 -10.94 -4.57 -1.69
CA LYS A 56 -11.66 -3.38 -2.17
C LYS A 56 -11.91 -2.37 -1.05
N ALA A 57 -12.41 -2.81 0.10
CA ALA A 57 -12.66 -1.92 1.24
C ALA A 57 -11.39 -1.21 1.75
N ILE A 58 -10.24 -1.92 1.78
CA ILE A 58 -8.95 -1.33 2.18
C ILE A 58 -8.43 -0.34 1.12
N ALA A 59 -8.61 -0.66 -0.16
CA ALA A 59 -8.22 0.23 -1.26
C ALA A 59 -9.09 1.49 -1.35
N ASP A 60 -10.37 1.39 -1.00
CA ASP A 60 -11.30 2.52 -1.00
C ASP A 60 -11.01 3.46 0.19
N LEU A 61 -10.70 2.92 1.37
CA LEU A 61 -10.19 3.70 2.53
C LEU A 61 -8.86 4.41 2.24
N ALA A 62 -7.97 3.79 1.46
CA ALA A 62 -6.68 4.40 1.09
C ALA A 62 -6.80 5.51 0.03
N LYS A 63 -7.85 5.50 -0.79
CA LYS A 63 -8.11 6.56 -1.79
C LYS A 63 -8.69 7.82 -1.17
N GLU A 64 -9.40 7.70 -0.04
CA GLU A 64 -9.90 8.85 0.72
C GLU A 64 -8.80 9.56 1.53
N ALA A 65 -7.64 8.92 1.72
CA ALA A 65 -6.58 9.39 2.62
C ALA A 65 -5.62 10.44 2.03
N LEU A 66 -5.75 10.80 0.75
CA LEU A 66 -5.10 11.99 0.20
C LEU A 66 -6.19 13.04 -0.04
N PRO A 67 -6.32 14.04 0.86
CA PRO A 67 -7.22 15.16 0.62
C PRO A 67 -6.91 15.73 -0.76
N THR A 68 -7.94 15.96 -1.57
CA THR A 68 -7.81 16.46 -2.95
C THR A 68 -6.92 17.70 -3.00
N ASP A 69 -7.03 18.51 -1.96
CA ASP A 69 -6.25 19.71 -1.68
C ASP A 69 -4.74 19.45 -1.64
N VAL A 70 -4.27 18.37 -1.00
CA VAL A 70 -2.83 18.07 -0.91
C VAL A 70 -2.23 17.80 -2.29
N LYS A 71 -2.96 17.08 -3.15
CA LYS A 71 -2.51 16.78 -4.51
C LYS A 71 -2.49 18.04 -5.38
N GLN A 72 -3.48 18.92 -5.21
CA GLN A 72 -3.54 20.21 -5.90
C GLN A 72 -2.38 21.11 -5.46
N LEU A 73 -2.17 21.27 -4.16
CA LEU A 73 -1.08 22.06 -3.58
C LEU A 73 0.29 21.55 -4.05
N GLN A 74 0.50 20.22 -4.12
CA GLN A 74 1.74 19.66 -4.66
C GLN A 74 1.95 19.99 -6.15
N SER A 75 0.87 20.03 -6.94
CA SER A 75 0.96 20.41 -8.36
C SER A 75 1.29 21.89 -8.52
N GLU A 76 0.67 22.77 -7.72
CA GLU A 76 0.93 24.21 -7.73
C GLU A 76 2.35 24.52 -7.28
N LEU A 77 2.82 23.88 -6.20
CA LEU A 77 4.20 24.01 -5.73
C LEU A 77 5.21 23.64 -6.82
N ARG A 78 4.93 22.57 -7.57
CA ARG A 78 5.80 22.14 -8.68
C ARG A 78 5.85 23.18 -9.79
N LYS A 79 4.70 23.75 -10.17
CA LYS A 79 4.64 24.81 -11.19
C LYS A 79 5.39 26.06 -10.74
N ALA A 80 5.20 26.49 -9.49
CA ALA A 80 5.89 27.66 -8.94
C ALA A 80 7.42 27.48 -8.90
N ARG A 81 7.90 26.28 -8.51
CA ARG A 81 9.32 25.95 -8.52
C ARG A 81 9.91 25.99 -9.93
N LEU A 82 9.24 25.38 -10.90
CA LEU A 82 9.67 25.39 -12.30
C LEU A 82 9.74 26.82 -12.86
N LEU A 83 8.73 27.64 -12.57
CA LEU A 83 8.73 29.04 -13.00
C LEU A 83 9.89 29.83 -12.38
N ASN A 84 10.18 29.63 -11.09
CA ASN A 84 11.32 30.29 -10.45
C ASN A 84 12.66 29.86 -11.05
N GLU A 85 12.82 28.59 -11.39
CA GLU A 85 14.02 28.07 -12.05
C GLU A 85 14.20 28.71 -13.43
N VAL A 86 13.14 28.71 -14.25
CA VAL A 86 13.17 29.36 -15.58
C VAL A 86 13.48 30.85 -15.46
N LEU A 87 12.85 31.57 -14.52
CA LEU A 87 13.11 32.99 -14.29
C LEU A 87 14.56 33.24 -13.88
N THR A 88 15.13 32.36 -13.06
CA THR A 88 16.54 32.47 -12.65
C THR A 88 17.47 32.30 -13.84
N GLU A 89 17.21 31.32 -14.71
CA GLU A 89 18.04 31.13 -15.90
C GLU A 89 17.91 32.27 -16.90
N VAL A 90 16.70 32.82 -17.10
CA VAL A 90 16.51 34.00 -17.94
C VAL A 90 17.31 35.20 -17.41
N ILE A 91 17.35 35.38 -16.08
CA ILE A 91 18.17 36.42 -15.46
C ILE A 91 19.65 36.17 -15.71
N ASN A 92 20.13 34.92 -15.54
CA ASN A 92 21.53 34.58 -15.79
C ASN A 92 21.94 34.89 -17.24
N ILE A 93 21.14 34.45 -18.21
CA ILE A 93 21.38 34.71 -19.65
C ILE A 93 21.41 36.22 -19.92
N ALA A 94 20.46 36.97 -19.36
CA ALA A 94 20.42 38.42 -19.54
C ALA A 94 21.63 39.13 -18.90
N GLU A 95 22.12 38.66 -17.75
CA GLU A 95 23.35 39.19 -17.12
C GLU A 95 24.60 38.85 -17.95
N GLU A 96 24.68 37.65 -18.55
CA GLU A 96 25.76 37.24 -19.45
C GLU A 96 25.78 38.05 -20.75
N GLU A 97 24.63 38.24 -21.40
CA GLU A 97 24.52 38.95 -22.68
C GLU A 97 24.73 40.47 -22.53
N LEU A 98 24.22 41.08 -21.47
CA LEU A 98 24.28 42.53 -21.26
C LEU A 98 25.53 42.98 -20.49
N GLY A 99 26.24 42.06 -19.83
CA GLY A 99 27.38 42.37 -18.98
C GLY A 99 27.06 43.28 -17.78
N LEU A 100 25.78 43.39 -17.42
CA LEU A 100 25.25 44.24 -16.34
C LEU A 100 24.59 43.35 -15.28
N PRO A 101 24.87 43.54 -13.98
CA PRO A 101 24.20 42.80 -12.92
C PRO A 101 22.75 43.32 -12.76
N ILE A 102 21.78 42.53 -13.22
CA ILE A 102 20.34 42.85 -13.13
C ILE A 102 19.83 42.56 -11.72
N ARG A 103 20.42 41.57 -11.04
CA ARG A 103 20.07 41.22 -9.66
C ARG A 103 20.63 42.23 -8.66
N LYS A 104 19.78 42.68 -7.73
CA LYS A 104 20.19 43.49 -6.57
C LYS A 104 21.20 42.71 -5.72
N LYS A 105 22.45 43.18 -5.62
CA LYS A 105 23.41 42.67 -4.64
C LYS A 105 22.90 43.03 -3.24
N SER A 106 22.53 42.03 -2.44
CA SER A 106 22.21 42.20 -1.02
C SER A 106 23.50 42.50 -0.26
N GLY A 107 24.01 43.72 -0.40
CA GLY A 107 25.30 44.10 0.15
C GLY A 107 25.72 45.49 -0.26
N THR A 108 25.18 46.49 0.43
CA THR A 108 25.88 47.75 0.65
C THR A 108 25.67 48.06 2.13
N LYS A 109 26.77 48.16 2.89
CA LYS A 109 26.77 48.69 4.26
C LYS A 109 26.48 50.19 4.22
#